data_AF-A0A087TF76-F1
#
_entry.id   AF-A0A087TF76-F1
#
_cell.length_a   1.000
_cell.length_b   1.000
_cell.length_c   1.000
_cell.angle_alpha   90.00
_cell.angle_beta   90.00
_cell.angle_gamma   90.00
#
_symmetry.space_group_name_H-M   'P 1'
#
loop_
_entity.id
_entity.type
_entity.pdbx_description
1 polymer ?
#
loop_
_entity_poly.entity_id
_entity_poly.type
_entity_poly.pdbx_seq_one_letter_code
_entity_poly.pdbx_strand_id
1 'polypeptide(L)'
;MATLSEVRDKVQKYIPVMSRPIVLSRARPFVWTSVYADVPATDLTLAEWEDREFERIRHKLNAMRREMWFASQEDDEPDDPGSTPEPIREHKEIRPLQLMTTVATPVFDTRNMKSAVLLGVAGTDVPIREITKLTRAYKLGVNAYSFAITNNGHVLFHPNLRPLFQDLLKPGYRNVDLTEVELV
;
A
#
# COMPACT_ATOMS: atom_id res chain seq x y z
N MET A 1 6.02 -6.41 32.90
CA MET A 1 5.56 -5.99 31.56
C MET A 1 6.70 -6.26 30.58
N ALA A 2 6.45 -6.98 29.49
CA ALA A 2 7.47 -7.22 28.47
C ALA A 2 7.57 -5.99 27.55
N THR A 3 8.79 -5.55 27.22
CA THR A 3 9.02 -4.46 26.26
C THR A 3 8.98 -5.01 24.83
N LEU A 4 8.67 -4.18 23.82
CA LEU A 4 8.67 -4.59 22.40
C LEU A 4 10.03 -5.20 21.99
N SER A 5 11.12 -4.66 22.52
CA SER A 5 12.48 -5.18 22.32
C SER A 5 12.65 -6.58 22.92
N GLU A 6 12.12 -6.83 24.13
CA GLU A 6 12.19 -8.14 24.77
C GLU A 6 11.39 -9.21 24.01
N VAL A 7 10.23 -8.84 23.45
CA VAL A 7 9.42 -9.73 22.61
C VAL A 7 10.18 -10.09 21.33
N ARG A 8 10.79 -9.11 20.66
CA ARG A 8 11.61 -9.34 19.46
C ARG A 8 12.74 -10.33 19.75
N ASP A 9 13.48 -10.14 20.83
CA ASP A 9 14.61 -11.01 21.19
C ASP A 9 14.15 -12.44 21.51
N LYS A 10 13.00 -12.60 22.16
CA LYS A 10 12.43 -13.92 22.44
C LYS A 10 12.00 -14.63 21.16
N VAL A 11 11.37 -13.93 20.22
CA VAL A 11 10.90 -14.51 18.94
C VAL A 11 12.07 -14.86 18.03
N GLN A 12 13.07 -13.95 17.92
CA GLN A 12 14.20 -14.13 17.01
C GLN A 12 15.05 -15.36 17.35
N LYS A 13 15.11 -15.76 18.63
CA LYS A 13 15.78 -16.99 19.09
C LYS A 13 15.24 -18.27 18.45
N TYR A 14 13.98 -18.29 18.00
CA TYR A 14 13.35 -19.49 17.43
C TYR A 14 13.64 -19.68 15.93
N ILE A 15 14.01 -18.62 15.20
CA ILE A 15 14.24 -18.69 13.74
C ILE A 15 15.31 -19.73 13.38
N PRO A 16 16.49 -19.79 14.03
CA PRO A 16 17.50 -20.79 13.71
C PRO A 16 17.05 -22.24 13.98
N VAL A 17 16.13 -22.46 14.92
CA VAL A 17 15.61 -23.81 15.23
C VAL A 17 14.57 -24.22 14.20
N MET A 18 13.62 -23.33 13.91
CA MET A 18 12.52 -23.56 12.97
C MET A 18 13.02 -23.67 11.52
N SER A 19 14.15 -23.06 11.18
CA SER A 19 14.74 -23.11 9.84
C SER A 19 15.57 -24.37 9.56
N ARG A 20 15.88 -25.21 10.56
CA ARG A 20 16.72 -26.41 10.34
C ARG A 20 16.15 -27.37 9.28
N PRO A 21 14.84 -27.70 9.28
CA PRO A 21 14.30 -28.64 8.29
C PRO A 21 14.46 -28.15 6.85
N ILE A 22 14.26 -26.85 6.61
CA ILE A 22 14.41 -26.26 5.27
C ILE A 22 15.89 -26.16 4.84
N VAL A 23 16.81 -25.91 5.79
CA VAL A 23 18.25 -25.94 5.51
C VAL A 23 18.70 -27.35 5.13
N LEU A 24 18.24 -28.37 5.88
CA LEU A 24 18.59 -29.78 5.65
C LEU A 24 17.99 -30.33 4.35
N SER A 25 16.77 -29.92 4.00
CA SER A 25 16.13 -30.33 2.75
C SER A 25 16.77 -29.70 1.51
N ARG A 26 17.60 -28.66 1.69
CA ARG A 26 18.21 -27.85 0.62
C ARG A 26 17.19 -27.17 -0.29
N ALA A 27 15.93 -27.11 0.12
CA ALA A 27 14.89 -26.46 -0.65
C ALA A 27 15.08 -24.94 -0.64
N ARG A 28 15.00 -24.31 -1.81
CA ARG A 28 15.06 -22.85 -1.99
C ARG A 28 13.73 -22.36 -2.56
N PRO A 29 12.67 -22.29 -1.75
CA PRO A 29 11.40 -21.77 -2.20
C PRO A 29 11.50 -20.26 -2.41
N PHE A 30 10.88 -19.79 -3.49
CA PHE A 30 10.62 -18.37 -3.70
C PHE A 30 9.24 -18.04 -3.14
N VAL A 31 9.18 -17.06 -2.24
CA VAL A 31 7.94 -16.62 -1.60
C VAL A 31 7.69 -15.16 -1.95
N TRP A 32 6.47 -14.84 -2.35
CA TRP A 32 6.05 -13.47 -2.63
C TRP A 32 5.41 -12.87 -1.38
N THR A 33 5.79 -11.64 -1.04
CA THR A 33 5.13 -10.89 0.03
C THR A 33 3.82 -10.27 -0.48
N SER A 34 2.90 -10.00 0.43
CA SER A 34 1.74 -9.14 0.09
C SER A 34 2.22 -7.72 -0.20
N VAL A 35 1.35 -6.92 -0.81
CA VAL A 35 1.63 -5.55 -1.22
C VAL A 35 2.05 -4.69 -0.03
N TYR A 36 3.08 -3.89 -0.22
CA TYR A 36 3.50 -2.85 0.71
C TYR A 36 3.95 -1.60 -0.06
N ALA A 37 4.10 -0.47 0.63
CA ALA A 37 4.54 0.78 0.03
C ALA A 37 6.08 0.98 0.12
N ASP A 38 6.68 1.57 -0.91
CA ASP A 38 8.15 1.77 -1.07
C ASP A 38 8.79 2.74 -0.04
N VAL A 39 7.99 3.63 0.56
CA VAL A 39 8.45 4.61 1.56
C VAL A 39 7.86 4.19 2.90
N PRO A 40 8.47 4.54 4.06
CA PRO A 40 7.72 4.62 5.30
C PRO A 40 6.65 5.71 5.13
N ALA A 41 5.58 5.37 4.43
CA ALA A 41 4.31 6.03 4.62
C ALA A 41 4.11 5.94 6.13
N THR A 42 4.08 7.08 6.78
CA THR A 42 3.49 7.16 8.11
C THR A 42 2.10 6.57 7.94
N ASP A 43 1.92 5.33 8.38
CA ASP A 43 0.60 4.71 8.46
C ASP A 43 -0.20 5.67 9.32
N LEU A 44 -1.01 6.52 8.69
CA LEU A 44 -1.86 7.39 9.46
C LEU A 44 -2.78 6.50 10.27
N THR A 45 -3.01 6.93 11.49
CA THR A 45 -4.03 6.28 12.29
C THR A 45 -5.37 6.42 11.58
N LEU A 46 -6.27 5.45 11.80
CA LEU A 46 -7.60 5.48 11.20
C LEU A 46 -8.33 6.80 11.51
N ALA A 47 -8.16 7.33 12.73
CA ALA A 47 -8.72 8.60 13.15
C ALA A 47 -8.18 9.80 12.35
N GLU A 48 -6.86 9.93 12.22
CA GLU A 48 -6.24 11.01 11.42
C GLU A 48 -6.63 10.94 9.94
N TRP A 49 -6.85 9.72 9.44
CA TRP A 49 -7.34 9.50 8.08
C TRP A 49 -8.81 9.88 7.93
N GLU A 50 -9.67 9.45 8.86
CA GLU A 50 -11.11 9.77 8.87
C GLU A 50 -11.35 11.28 9.00
N ASP A 51 -10.60 11.98 9.85
CA ASP A 51 -10.70 13.43 10.03
C ASP A 51 -10.44 14.18 8.71
N ARG A 52 -9.36 13.81 8.00
CA ARG A 52 -9.01 14.40 6.70
C ARG A 52 -10.04 14.08 5.62
N GLU A 53 -10.55 12.84 5.59
CA GLU A 53 -11.59 12.44 4.63
C GLU A 53 -12.88 13.24 4.88
N PHE A 54 -13.27 13.39 6.14
CA PHE A 54 -14.47 14.10 6.53
C PHE A 54 -14.37 15.60 6.27
N GLU A 55 -13.22 16.22 6.55
CA GLU A 55 -12.93 17.62 6.17
C GLU A 55 -13.06 17.82 4.66
N ARG A 56 -12.60 16.88 3.84
CA ARG A 56 -12.73 16.96 2.38
C ARG A 56 -14.18 16.82 1.93
N ILE A 57 -14.93 15.84 2.46
CA ILE A 57 -16.35 15.67 2.15
C ILE A 57 -17.10 16.96 2.48
N ARG A 58 -16.84 17.53 3.67
CA ARG A 58 -17.39 18.83 4.09
C ARG A 58 -16.98 19.96 3.15
N HIS A 59 -15.71 20.05 2.77
CA HIS A 59 -15.23 21.10 1.86
C HIS A 59 -15.87 21.00 0.47
N LYS A 60 -15.94 19.80 -0.11
CA LYS A 60 -16.63 19.54 -1.39
C LYS A 60 -18.12 19.81 -1.30
N LEU A 61 -18.77 19.39 -0.23
CA LEU A 61 -20.20 19.64 0.00
C LEU A 61 -20.45 21.15 0.13
N ASN A 62 -19.59 21.87 0.85
CA ASN A 62 -19.70 23.32 1.01
C ASN A 62 -19.46 24.05 -0.32
N ALA A 63 -18.47 23.61 -1.12
CA ALA A 63 -18.22 24.17 -2.45
C ALA A 63 -19.41 23.91 -3.40
N MET A 64 -19.91 22.67 -3.46
CA MET A 64 -21.08 22.30 -4.26
C MET A 64 -22.34 23.05 -3.81
N ARG A 65 -22.56 23.17 -2.49
CA ARG A 65 -23.68 23.94 -1.93
C ARG A 65 -23.58 25.42 -2.31
N ARG A 66 -22.36 25.96 -2.35
CA ARG A 66 -22.08 27.33 -2.75
C ARG A 66 -22.34 27.54 -4.24
N GLU A 67 -21.84 26.65 -5.10
CA GLU A 67 -22.15 26.64 -6.55
C GLU A 67 -23.64 26.50 -6.82
N MET A 68 -24.33 25.62 -6.09
CA MET A 68 -25.79 25.46 -6.21
C MET A 68 -26.54 26.71 -5.76
N TRP A 69 -26.06 27.41 -4.72
CA TRP A 69 -26.57 28.72 -4.30
C TRP A 69 -26.40 29.78 -5.39
N PHE A 70 -25.20 29.87 -5.99
CA PHE A 70 -24.92 30.80 -7.09
C PHE A 70 -25.70 30.49 -8.36
N ALA A 71 -25.90 29.21 -8.69
CA ALA A 71 -26.70 28.80 -9.85
C ALA A 71 -28.20 29.10 -9.68
N SER A 72 -28.67 29.34 -8.44
CA SER A 72 -30.04 29.73 -8.13
C SER A 72 -30.26 31.24 -7.99
N GLN A 73 -29.21 32.05 -8.08
CA GLN A 73 -29.30 33.51 -8.12
C GLN A 73 -28.90 34.01 -9.51
N GLU A 74 -29.89 34.37 -10.33
CA GLU A 74 -29.64 35.26 -11.47
C GLU A 74 -29.32 36.65 -10.88
N ASP A 75 -28.15 37.16 -11.24
CA ASP A 75 -27.67 38.54 -11.06
C ASP A 75 -27.50 39.05 -9.61
N ASP A 76 -26.40 38.69 -8.97
CA ASP A 76 -25.68 39.60 -8.04
C ASP A 76 -24.19 39.22 -7.98
N GLU A 77 -23.32 40.17 -8.31
CA GLU A 77 -21.86 40.02 -8.34
C GLU A 77 -21.29 40.07 -6.90
N PRO A 78 -20.55 39.05 -6.41
CA PRO A 78 -20.10 39.04 -5.03
C PRO A 78 -18.79 39.82 -4.85
N ASP A 79 -18.77 40.74 -3.88
CA ASP A 79 -17.56 41.37 -3.35
C ASP A 79 -16.59 40.28 -2.82
N ASP A 80 -15.43 40.13 -3.46
CA ASP A 80 -14.33 39.22 -3.04
C ASP A 80 -13.58 39.81 -1.83
N PRO A 81 -13.70 39.25 -0.61
CA PRO A 81 -12.92 39.72 0.51
C PRO A 81 -11.54 39.07 0.43
N GLY A 82 -10.64 39.70 -0.33
CA GLY A 82 -9.19 39.56 -0.24
C GLY A 82 -8.67 38.13 -0.24
N SER A 83 -8.30 37.64 -1.42
CA SER A 83 -7.44 36.47 -1.56
C SER A 83 -6.22 36.57 -0.63
N THR A 84 -6.21 35.74 0.41
CA THR A 84 -5.00 35.55 1.21
C THR A 84 -3.97 34.88 0.30
N PRO A 85 -2.70 35.34 0.28
CA PRO A 85 -1.68 34.67 -0.51
C PRO A 85 -1.56 33.24 0.02
N GLU A 86 -1.85 32.24 -0.81
CA GLU A 86 -1.56 30.86 -0.45
C GLU A 86 -0.07 30.77 -0.09
N PRO A 87 0.28 30.14 1.05
CA PRO A 87 1.69 30.00 1.42
C PRO A 87 2.42 29.28 0.28
N ILE A 88 3.58 29.82 -0.10
CA ILE A 88 4.46 29.20 -1.11
C ILE A 88 4.78 27.79 -0.61
N ARG A 89 4.10 26.80 -1.20
CA ARG A 89 4.32 25.39 -0.90
C ARG A 89 5.71 25.08 -1.44
N GLU A 90 6.68 24.87 -0.55
CA GLU A 90 7.95 24.26 -0.94
C GLU A 90 7.62 22.99 -1.71
N HIS A 91 7.96 22.97 -3.01
CA HIS A 91 7.83 21.80 -3.86
C HIS A 91 8.88 20.78 -3.41
N LYS A 92 8.67 20.16 -2.26
CA LYS A 92 9.36 18.93 -1.91
C LYS A 92 9.00 17.96 -3.03
N GLU A 93 9.98 17.43 -3.73
CA GLU A 93 9.76 16.35 -4.70
C GLU A 93 9.19 15.14 -3.93
N ILE A 94 7.87 15.10 -3.79
CA ILE A 94 7.16 13.96 -3.24
C ILE A 94 7.24 12.90 -4.35
N ARG A 95 8.13 11.92 -4.16
CA ARG A 95 8.10 10.72 -4.99
C ARG A 95 6.70 10.11 -4.81
N PRO A 96 5.96 9.88 -5.89
CA PRO A 96 4.62 9.30 -5.77
C PRO A 96 4.75 7.96 -5.08
N LEU A 97 3.98 7.75 -4.02
CA LEU A 97 4.00 6.51 -3.27
C LEU A 97 3.74 5.34 -4.23
N GLN A 98 4.59 4.34 -4.17
CA GLN A 98 4.50 3.19 -5.06
C GLN A 98 4.26 1.91 -4.27
N LEU A 99 3.31 1.11 -4.76
CA LEU A 99 3.06 -0.24 -4.26
C LEU A 99 4.06 -1.24 -4.86
N MET A 100 4.57 -2.11 -4.00
CA MET A 100 5.63 -3.08 -4.26
C MET A 100 5.24 -4.45 -3.68
N THR A 101 5.82 -5.51 -4.22
CA THR A 101 5.84 -6.86 -3.64
C THR A 101 7.26 -7.39 -3.69
N THR A 102 7.70 -8.16 -2.70
CA THR A 102 9.06 -8.69 -2.62
C THR A 102 9.03 -10.18 -2.92
N VAL A 103 9.94 -10.62 -3.78
CA VAL A 103 10.27 -12.04 -3.90
C VAL A 103 11.42 -12.35 -2.94
N ALA A 104 11.20 -13.27 -2.02
CA ALA A 104 12.17 -13.66 -1.02
C ALA A 104 12.62 -15.12 -1.18
N THR A 105 13.90 -15.39 -0.97
CA THR A 105 14.48 -16.73 -0.90
C THR A 105 15.44 -16.85 0.28
N PRO A 106 15.44 -17.98 1.03
CA PRO A 106 16.38 -18.19 2.10
C PRO A 106 17.80 -18.48 1.55
N VAL A 107 18.80 -18.06 2.33
CA VAL A 107 20.23 -18.27 2.05
C VAL A 107 20.84 -19.08 3.18
N PHE A 108 21.45 -20.20 2.82
CA PHE A 108 22.00 -21.19 3.77
C PHE A 108 23.51 -21.27 3.67
N ASP A 109 24.15 -21.69 4.76
CA ASP A 109 25.56 -22.09 4.71
C ASP A 109 25.70 -23.44 4.01
N THR A 110 26.38 -23.44 2.86
CA THR A 110 26.63 -24.65 2.06
C THR A 110 27.88 -25.40 2.51
N ARG A 111 28.77 -24.77 3.29
CA ARG A 111 30.07 -25.35 3.69
C ARG A 111 29.92 -26.32 4.85
N ASN A 112 29.06 -26.00 5.81
CA ASN A 112 28.82 -26.82 6.99
C ASN A 112 27.34 -27.21 7.13
N MET A 113 26.92 -28.20 6.35
CA MET A 113 25.53 -28.66 6.35
C MET A 113 25.10 -29.41 7.61
N LYS A 114 26.05 -29.92 8.42
CA LYS A 114 25.74 -30.58 9.70
C LYS A 114 25.17 -29.60 10.72
N SER A 115 25.57 -28.33 10.64
CA SER A 115 25.10 -27.29 11.55
C SER A 115 23.75 -26.69 11.15
N ALA A 116 23.23 -27.01 9.96
CA ALA A 116 21.92 -26.58 9.45
C ALA A 116 21.61 -25.09 9.69
N VAL A 117 22.55 -24.22 9.32
CA VAL A 117 22.49 -22.78 9.61
C VAL A 117 21.85 -22.00 8.45
N LEU A 118 20.82 -21.21 8.78
CA LEU A 118 20.29 -20.15 7.94
C LEU A 118 21.17 -18.89 8.09
N LEU A 119 21.74 -18.39 6.99
CA LEU A 119 22.52 -17.15 6.98
C LEU A 119 21.63 -15.91 6.91
N GLY A 120 20.52 -16.01 6.17
CA GLY A 120 19.59 -14.90 6.01
C GLY A 120 18.57 -15.13 4.89
N VAL A 121 17.97 -14.05 4.43
CA VAL A 121 16.97 -14.04 3.35
C VAL A 121 17.42 -13.01 2.32
N ALA A 122 17.47 -13.41 1.05
CA ALA A 122 17.64 -12.51 -0.07
C ALA A 122 16.25 -12.10 -0.58
N GLY A 123 16.04 -10.82 -0.81
CA GLY A 123 14.79 -10.25 -1.31
C GLY A 123 15.03 -9.39 -2.55
N THR A 124 14.07 -9.35 -3.46
CA THR A 124 14.05 -8.37 -4.56
C THR A 124 12.66 -7.80 -4.71
N ASP A 125 12.58 -6.48 -4.72
CA ASP A 125 11.33 -5.75 -4.76
C ASP A 125 10.88 -5.54 -6.20
N VAL A 126 9.64 -5.92 -6.46
CA VAL A 126 8.97 -5.83 -7.75
C VAL A 126 7.84 -4.82 -7.62
N PRO A 127 7.90 -3.70 -8.36
CA PRO A 127 6.83 -2.74 -8.34
C PRO A 127 5.57 -3.29 -9.00
N ILE A 128 4.41 -3.08 -8.38
CA ILE A 128 3.13 -3.59 -8.90
C ILE A 128 2.84 -3.05 -10.30
N ARG A 129 3.27 -1.82 -10.61
CA ARG A 129 3.15 -1.25 -11.96
C ARG A 129 3.80 -2.12 -13.04
N GLU A 130 4.93 -2.77 -12.73
CA GLU A 130 5.63 -3.62 -13.69
C GLU A 130 4.84 -4.91 -13.94
N ILE A 131 4.21 -5.46 -12.89
CA ILE A 131 3.31 -6.61 -13.00
C ILE A 131 2.08 -6.25 -13.85
N THR A 132 1.45 -5.11 -13.59
CA THR A 132 0.29 -4.65 -14.35
C THR A 132 0.62 -4.41 -15.82
N LYS A 133 1.82 -3.91 -16.15
CA LYS A 133 2.25 -3.77 -17.56
C LYS A 133 2.31 -5.11 -18.30
N LEU A 134 2.61 -6.21 -17.61
CA LEU A 134 2.68 -7.55 -18.22
C LEU A 134 1.32 -8.09 -18.64
N THR A 135 0.20 -7.61 -18.07
CA THR A 135 -1.14 -8.12 -18.37
C THR A 135 -1.68 -7.67 -19.73
N ARG A 136 -1.01 -6.71 -20.40
CA ARG A 136 -1.39 -6.19 -21.73
C ARG A 136 -2.87 -5.81 -21.80
N ALA A 137 -3.33 -4.95 -20.90
CA ALA A 137 -4.74 -4.55 -20.77
C ALA A 137 -5.41 -4.16 -22.11
N TYR A 138 -4.68 -3.53 -23.02
CA TYR A 138 -5.16 -3.14 -24.36
C TYR A 138 -5.61 -4.32 -25.24
N LYS A 139 -5.24 -5.57 -24.92
CA LYS A 139 -5.66 -6.78 -25.67
C LYS A 139 -6.91 -7.44 -25.11
N LEU A 140 -7.45 -6.98 -23.97
CA LEU A 140 -8.54 -7.65 -23.27
C LEU A 140 -9.93 -7.29 -23.82
N GLY A 141 -10.09 -6.09 -24.40
CA GLY A 141 -11.38 -5.55 -24.88
C GLY A 141 -11.92 -4.43 -23.99
N VAL A 142 -13.10 -3.89 -24.35
CA VAL A 142 -13.60 -2.60 -23.79
C VAL A 142 -14.02 -2.69 -22.32
N ASN A 143 -14.52 -3.85 -21.86
CA ASN A 143 -15.01 -4.06 -20.49
C ASN A 143 -14.22 -5.10 -19.70
N ALA A 144 -13.13 -5.62 -20.27
CA ALA A 144 -12.32 -6.63 -19.61
C ALA A 144 -11.12 -5.97 -18.94
N TYR A 145 -10.83 -6.38 -17.70
CA TYR A 145 -9.67 -5.93 -16.96
C TYR A 145 -8.94 -7.13 -16.35
N SER A 146 -7.67 -6.90 -16.04
CA SER A 146 -6.86 -7.86 -15.29
C SER A 146 -6.83 -7.46 -13.83
N PHE A 147 -6.90 -8.45 -12.94
CA PHE A 147 -6.63 -8.29 -11.52
C PHE A 147 -5.77 -9.46 -11.06
N ALA A 148 -5.15 -9.32 -9.89
CA ALA A 148 -4.46 -10.42 -9.25
C ALA A 148 -4.75 -10.43 -7.75
N ILE A 149 -4.77 -11.63 -7.19
CA ILE A 149 -4.98 -11.89 -5.77
C ILE A 149 -3.82 -12.70 -5.22
N THR A 150 -3.55 -12.51 -3.93
CA THR A 150 -2.58 -13.32 -3.18
C THR A 150 -3.20 -14.65 -2.77
N ASN A 151 -2.37 -15.61 -2.37
CA ASN A 151 -2.81 -16.89 -1.81
C ASN A 151 -3.63 -16.74 -0.51
N ASN A 152 -3.59 -15.56 0.12
CA ASN A 152 -4.32 -15.24 1.34
C ASN A 152 -5.67 -14.56 1.07
N GLY A 153 -6.08 -14.38 -0.19
CA GLY A 153 -7.36 -13.74 -0.56
C GLY A 153 -7.29 -12.24 -0.83
N HIS A 154 -6.25 -11.56 -0.35
CA HIS A 154 -6.10 -10.12 -0.55
C HIS A 154 -5.73 -9.76 -2.00
N VAL A 155 -6.23 -8.63 -2.46
CA VAL A 155 -5.99 -8.06 -3.78
C VAL A 155 -4.55 -7.56 -3.91
N LEU A 156 -3.84 -8.02 -4.94
CA LEU A 156 -2.50 -7.54 -5.31
C LEU A 156 -2.59 -6.29 -6.20
N PHE A 157 -3.46 -6.32 -7.22
CA PHE A 157 -3.83 -5.13 -7.99
C PHE A 157 -5.21 -5.31 -8.60
N HIS A 158 -5.94 -4.19 -8.72
CA HIS A 158 -7.27 -4.14 -9.29
C HIS A 158 -7.59 -2.70 -9.77
N PRO A 159 -8.32 -2.48 -10.88
CA PRO A 159 -8.65 -1.14 -11.37
C PRO A 159 -9.35 -0.24 -10.34
N ASN A 160 -10.27 -0.83 -9.57
CA ASN A 160 -11.01 -0.14 -8.51
C ASN A 160 -10.27 -0.07 -7.16
N LEU A 161 -9.07 -0.67 -7.04
CA LEU A 161 -8.28 -0.57 -5.81
C LEU A 161 -7.68 0.83 -5.69
N ARG A 162 -8.05 1.56 -4.64
CA ARG A 162 -7.51 2.88 -4.33
C ARG A 162 -6.71 2.82 -3.03
N PRO A 163 -5.42 2.46 -3.11
CA PRO A 163 -4.54 2.38 -1.93
C PRO A 163 -4.14 3.76 -1.41
N LEU A 164 -4.30 4.80 -2.24
CA LEU A 164 -3.82 6.15 -2.01
C LEU A 164 -4.95 7.17 -1.99
N PHE A 165 -4.78 8.19 -1.16
CA PHE A 165 -5.61 9.37 -1.10
C PHE A 165 -4.74 10.63 -0.99
N GLN A 166 -4.67 11.50 -2.00
CA GLN A 166 -3.82 12.71 -1.94
C GLN A 166 -2.37 12.39 -1.49
N ASP A 167 -1.78 11.34 -2.08
CA ASP A 167 -0.43 10.82 -1.77
C ASP A 167 -0.25 10.16 -0.39
N LEU A 168 -1.33 10.04 0.36
CA LEU A 168 -1.38 9.37 1.65
C LEU A 168 -1.89 7.92 1.52
N LEU A 169 -1.24 7.01 2.23
CA LEU A 169 -1.60 5.60 2.25
C LEU A 169 -2.85 5.37 3.10
N LYS A 170 -3.86 4.71 2.52
CA LYS A 170 -5.07 4.34 3.25
C LYS A 170 -4.74 3.32 4.35
N PRO A 171 -5.22 3.48 5.60
CA PRO A 171 -5.11 2.44 6.62
C PRO A 171 -5.69 1.12 6.12
N GLY A 172 -4.97 0.02 6.34
CA GLY A 172 -5.44 -1.31 5.92
C GLY A 172 -5.41 -1.58 4.42
N TYR A 173 -4.76 -0.73 3.60
CA TYR A 173 -4.63 -0.95 2.14
C TYR A 173 -4.12 -2.34 1.73
N ARG A 174 -3.36 -3.02 2.60
CA ARG A 174 -2.80 -4.36 2.38
C ARG A 174 -3.81 -5.49 2.54
N ASN A 175 -4.92 -5.24 3.24
CA ASN A 175 -5.89 -6.24 3.65
C ASN A 175 -7.23 -6.10 2.89
N VAL A 176 -7.19 -5.62 1.65
CA VAL A 176 -8.39 -5.42 0.84
C VAL A 176 -8.73 -6.71 0.09
N ASP A 177 -9.97 -7.18 0.25
CA ASP A 177 -10.49 -8.37 -0.43
C ASP A 177 -11.30 -8.02 -1.68
N LEU A 178 -11.51 -9.00 -2.56
CA LEU A 178 -12.22 -8.79 -3.83
C LEU A 178 -13.67 -8.32 -3.61
N THR A 179 -14.33 -8.81 -2.56
CA THR A 179 -15.71 -8.43 -2.20
C THR A 179 -15.85 -6.99 -1.75
N GLU A 180 -14.76 -6.33 -1.35
CA GLU A 180 -14.77 -4.90 -1.00
C GLU A 180 -14.61 -3.99 -2.23
N VAL A 181 -14.07 -4.56 -3.31
CA VAL A 181 -13.66 -3.81 -4.50
C VAL A 181 -14.65 -4.00 -5.65
N GLU A 182 -15.32 -5.15 -5.68
CA GLU A 182 -16.34 -5.50 -6.66
C GLU A 182 -17.73 -5.50 -6.02
N LEU A 183 -18.70 -4.96 -6.75
CA LEU A 183 -20.11 -5.05 -6.39
C LEU A 183 -20.64 -6.39 -6.91
N VAL A 184 -21.07 -7.26 -5.99
CA VAL A 184 -21.68 -8.56 -6.31
C VAL A 184 -23.20 -8.42 -6.43
#